data_AF-A0AAX4KD18-F1
#
_entry.id   AF-A0AAX4KD18-F1
#
_cell.length_a   1.000
_cell.length_b   1.000
_cell.length_c   1.000
_cell.angle_alpha   90.00
_cell.angle_beta   90.00
_cell.angle_gamma   90.00
#
_symmetry.space_group_name_H-M   'P 1'
#
loop_
_entity.id
_entity.type
_entity.pdbx_description
1 polymer ?
#
loop_
_entity_poly.entity_id
_entity_poly.type
_entity_poly.pdbx_seq_one_letter_code
_entity_poly.pdbx_strand_id
1 'polypeptide(L)'
;MHLLGHNLPDHKPLKIALLTFYGLSHPLASRLLARLSIHSEALVSDLTEPQLTSLSAYLSSPSTTAKVRETQSNITLSPPGGKPLPIPGNKSIVATTQNNKGKGKERDDPLDELRLETEARRGMQADIAHLRMVGTYRGKRHAAGYPVRGQRTQTNASTAKKHNRVERRGFATYSIRQSFGITEIPHPPSRILNEIPLSRFV
;
A
#
# COMPACT_ATOMS: atom_id res chain seq x y z
N MET A 1 -2.76 7.93 -18.87
CA MET A 1 -3.05 6.49 -19.08
C MET A 1 -3.88 5.92 -17.91
N HIS A 2 -4.77 4.93 -18.12
CA HIS A 2 -5.52 4.28 -17.03
C HIS A 2 -5.08 2.83 -16.80
N LEU A 3 -4.81 2.47 -15.54
CA LEU A 3 -4.39 1.13 -15.15
C LEU A 3 -5.06 0.75 -13.82
N LEU A 4 -5.76 -0.38 -13.76
CA LEU A 4 -6.50 -0.86 -12.57
C LEU A 4 -7.37 0.24 -11.91
N GLY A 5 -8.06 1.03 -12.73
CA GLY A 5 -8.92 2.13 -12.28
C GLY A 5 -8.20 3.39 -11.80
N HIS A 6 -6.87 3.45 -11.87
CA HIS A 6 -6.07 4.63 -11.51
C HIS A 6 -5.58 5.37 -12.75
N ASN A 7 -5.56 6.70 -12.69
CA ASN A 7 -5.01 7.55 -13.73
C ASN A 7 -3.52 7.79 -13.45
N LEU A 8 -2.67 7.26 -14.33
CA LEU A 8 -1.24 7.48 -14.33
C LEU A 8 -0.90 8.66 -15.25
N PRO A 9 -0.16 9.67 -14.77
CA PRO A 9 0.27 10.80 -15.58
C PRO A 9 1.35 10.39 -16.57
N ASP A 10 1.14 10.70 -17.84
CA ASP A 10 1.96 10.18 -18.96
C ASP A 10 3.41 10.72 -18.95
N HIS A 11 3.61 11.96 -18.49
CA HIS A 11 4.91 12.63 -18.44
C HIS A 11 5.81 12.18 -17.28
N LYS A 12 5.32 11.35 -16.36
CA LYS A 12 6.13 10.88 -15.23
C LYS A 12 6.83 9.58 -15.60
N PRO A 13 8.03 9.32 -15.03
CA PRO A 13 8.65 8.01 -15.16
C PRO A 13 7.78 6.96 -14.47
N LEU A 14 7.66 5.79 -15.10
CA LEU A 14 6.79 4.71 -14.66
C LEU A 14 7.08 4.30 -13.21
N LYS A 15 8.35 4.31 -12.80
CA LYS A 15 8.76 4.05 -11.41
C LYS A 15 8.06 4.95 -10.39
N ILE A 16 7.92 6.24 -10.69
CA ILE A 16 7.23 7.21 -9.81
C ILE A 16 5.72 7.07 -9.95
N ALA A 17 5.24 6.84 -11.18
CA ALA A 17 3.82 6.66 -11.44
C ALA A 17 3.27 5.45 -10.66
N LEU A 18 4.02 4.35 -10.55
CA LEU A 18 3.60 3.18 -9.76
C LEU A 18 3.40 3.46 -8.26
N LEU A 19 4.02 4.49 -7.69
CA LEU A 19 3.82 4.87 -6.28
C LEU A 19 2.44 5.46 -6.02
N THR A 20 1.67 5.80 -7.07
CA THR A 20 0.26 6.19 -6.87
C THR A 20 -0.56 5.02 -6.36
N PHE A 21 -0.15 3.78 -6.62
CA PHE A 21 -0.82 2.60 -6.11
C PHE A 21 -0.48 2.34 -4.65
N TYR A 22 -1.50 2.23 -3.82
CA TYR A 22 -1.39 1.78 -2.45
C TYR A 22 -0.85 0.34 -2.38
N GLY A 23 0.22 0.16 -1.62
CA GLY A 23 0.95 -1.10 -1.49
C GLY A 23 2.20 -1.17 -2.36
N LEU A 24 2.31 -0.34 -3.41
CA LEU A 24 3.54 -0.22 -4.19
C LEU A 24 4.47 0.82 -3.58
N SER A 25 5.72 0.39 -3.37
CA SER A 25 6.79 1.24 -2.87
C SER A 25 7.94 1.27 -3.86
N HIS A 26 8.84 2.24 -3.69
CA HIS A 26 10.01 2.41 -4.55
C HIS A 26 10.83 1.12 -4.81
N PRO A 27 11.18 0.30 -3.79
CA PRO A 27 11.90 -0.95 -4.03
C PRO A 27 11.07 -1.99 -4.76
N LEU A 28 9.76 -2.07 -4.51
CA LEU A 28 8.88 -3.01 -5.20
C LEU A 28 8.67 -2.61 -6.66
N ALA A 29 8.47 -1.32 -6.94
CA ALA A 29 8.39 -0.80 -8.29
C ALA A 29 9.66 -1.10 -9.09
N SER A 30 10.84 -0.86 -8.50
CA SER A 30 12.12 -1.18 -9.15
C SER A 30 12.25 -2.67 -9.48
N ARG A 31 11.86 -3.56 -8.55
CA ARG A 31 11.91 -5.00 -8.75
C ARG A 31 10.90 -5.47 -9.80
N LEU A 32 9.69 -4.90 -9.80
CA LEU A 32 8.63 -5.19 -10.76
C LEU A 32 9.06 -4.80 -12.18
N LEU A 33 9.63 -3.61 -12.35
CA LEU A 33 10.13 -3.14 -13.65
C LEU A 33 11.26 -4.01 -14.17
N ALA A 34 12.21 -4.39 -13.31
CA ALA A 34 13.26 -5.33 -13.67
C ALA A 34 12.70 -6.68 -14.13
N ARG A 35 11.66 -7.19 -13.44
CA ARG A 35 11.01 -8.47 -13.78
C ARG A 35 10.26 -8.41 -15.11
N LEU A 36 9.62 -7.30 -15.42
CA LEU A 36 8.94 -7.08 -16.71
C LEU A 36 9.89 -6.61 -17.82
N SER A 37 11.21 -6.52 -17.54
CA SER A 37 12.21 -6.00 -18.46
C SER A 37 11.89 -4.60 -19.00
N ILE A 38 11.30 -3.75 -18.16
CA ILE A 38 10.99 -2.34 -18.47
C ILE A 38 12.05 -1.46 -17.79
N HIS A 39 12.57 -0.46 -18.52
CA HIS A 39 13.53 0.48 -17.96
C HIS A 39 12.92 1.35 -16.85
N SER A 40 13.69 1.64 -15.80
CA SER A 40 13.19 2.38 -14.63
C SER A 40 12.83 3.84 -14.90
N GLU A 41 13.45 4.44 -15.90
CA GLU A 41 13.22 5.84 -16.30
C GLU A 41 12.28 5.99 -17.49
N ALA A 42 11.78 4.87 -18.05
CA ALA A 42 10.79 4.92 -19.12
C ALA A 42 9.57 5.74 -18.68
N LEU A 43 9.09 6.62 -19.55
CA LEU A 43 7.87 7.38 -19.29
C LEU A 43 6.66 6.46 -19.40
N VAL A 44 5.57 6.85 -18.73
CA VAL A 44 4.29 6.13 -18.86
C VAL A 44 3.76 6.20 -20.29
N SER A 45 4.06 7.28 -21.03
CA SER A 45 3.74 7.41 -22.46
C SER A 45 4.43 6.39 -23.36
N ASP A 46 5.60 5.91 -22.97
CA ASP A 46 6.49 5.14 -23.85
C ASP A 46 6.20 3.63 -23.78
N LEU A 47 5.23 3.23 -22.96
CA LEU A 47 4.89 1.82 -22.75
C LEU A 47 4.14 1.24 -23.94
N THR A 48 4.64 0.10 -24.42
CA THR A 48 3.96 -0.69 -25.45
C THR A 48 2.74 -1.42 -24.87
N GLU A 49 1.73 -1.69 -25.70
CA GLU A 49 0.55 -2.48 -25.33
C GLU A 49 0.86 -3.85 -24.69
N PRO A 50 1.82 -4.67 -25.18
CA PRO A 50 2.17 -5.93 -24.53
C PRO A 50 2.81 -5.72 -23.14
N GLN A 51 3.62 -4.68 -22.97
CA GLN A 51 4.20 -4.33 -21.66
C GLN A 51 3.09 -3.91 -20.68
N LEU A 52 2.11 -3.13 -21.16
CA LEU A 52 0.94 -2.75 -20.38
C LEU A 52 0.11 -3.98 -19.97
N THR A 53 -0.15 -4.89 -20.92
CA THR A 53 -0.90 -6.12 -20.66
C THR A 53 -0.19 -7.00 -19.65
N SER A 54 1.14 -7.12 -19.76
CA SER A 54 1.95 -7.88 -18.81
C SER A 54 1.92 -7.25 -17.42
N LEU A 55 2.01 -5.91 -17.35
CA LEU A 55 1.99 -5.16 -16.10
C LEU A 55 0.61 -5.22 -15.41
N SER A 56 -0.48 -5.12 -16.17
CA SER A 56 -1.84 -5.25 -15.62
C SER A 56 -2.12 -6.66 -15.12
N ALA A 57 -1.73 -7.68 -15.88
CA ALA A 57 -1.85 -9.08 -15.48
C ALA A 57 -1.06 -9.36 -14.20
N TYR A 58 0.18 -8.87 -14.11
CA TYR A 58 1.02 -9.02 -12.92
C TYR A 58 0.38 -8.40 -11.68
N LEU A 59 -0.07 -7.16 -11.79
CA LEU A 59 -0.67 -6.45 -10.66
C LEU A 59 -2.02 -7.08 -10.25
N SER A 60 -2.76 -7.66 -11.19
CA SER A 60 -3.99 -8.38 -10.86
C SER A 60 -3.73 -9.73 -10.19
N SER A 61 -2.63 -10.40 -10.51
CA SER A 61 -2.32 -11.75 -10.00
C SER A 61 -0.80 -11.99 -9.97
N PRO A 62 -0.10 -11.59 -8.90
CA PRO A 62 1.35 -11.69 -8.83
C PRO A 62 1.85 -13.14 -8.82
N SER A 63 1.08 -14.06 -8.26
CA SER A 63 1.44 -15.48 -8.12
C SER A 63 1.49 -16.24 -9.45
N THR A 64 0.86 -15.71 -10.50
CA THR A 64 0.76 -16.37 -11.81
C THR A 64 2.00 -16.11 -12.69
N THR A 65 2.83 -15.11 -12.34
CA THR A 65 4.02 -14.80 -13.14
C THR A 65 5.06 -15.93 -12.99
N ALA A 66 5.65 -16.36 -14.10
CA ALA A 66 6.71 -17.35 -14.05
C ALA A 66 7.90 -16.78 -13.28
N LYS A 67 8.23 -17.39 -12.13
CA LYS A 67 9.45 -17.04 -11.38
C LYS A 67 10.63 -17.20 -12.32
N VAL A 68 11.43 -16.14 -12.49
CA VAL A 68 12.75 -16.28 -13.11
C VAL A 68 13.48 -17.27 -12.22
N ARG A 69 13.63 -18.52 -12.69
CA ARG A 69 14.48 -19.50 -12.01
C ARG A 69 15.82 -18.80 -11.88
N GLU A 70 16.27 -18.60 -10.66
CA GLU A 70 17.67 -18.33 -10.39
C GLU A 70 18.41 -19.55 -10.96
N THR A 71 18.83 -19.46 -12.23
CA THR A 71 19.84 -20.37 -12.74
C THR A 71 21.02 -20.09 -11.84
N GLN A 72 21.32 -21.02 -10.94
CA GLN A 72 22.59 -21.04 -10.23
C GLN A 72 23.64 -20.98 -11.34
N SER A 73 24.13 -19.79 -11.66
CA SER A 73 25.23 -19.60 -12.57
C SER A 73 26.49 -19.99 -11.82
N ASN A 74 26.56 -21.28 -11.48
CA ASN A 74 27.82 -21.97 -11.27
C ASN A 74 28.47 -22.10 -12.65
N ILE A 75 28.71 -20.98 -13.33
CA ILE A 75 29.59 -20.94 -14.49
C ILE A 75 30.99 -21.04 -13.88
N THR A 76 31.39 -22.26 -13.56
CA THR A 76 32.78 -22.59 -13.28
C THR A 76 33.51 -22.51 -14.61
N LEU A 77 33.87 -21.30 -15.04
CA LEU A 77 34.90 -21.10 -16.07
C LEU A 77 36.23 -21.56 -15.46
N SER A 78 36.46 -22.88 -15.44
CA SER A 78 37.81 -23.41 -15.28
C SER A 78 38.51 -23.30 -16.64
N PRO A 79 39.65 -22.60 -16.73
CA PRO A 79 40.52 -22.73 -17.89
C PRO A 79 40.90 -24.21 -18.06
N PRO A 80 41.00 -24.73 -19.29
CA PRO A 80 41.41 -26.11 -19.52
C PRO A 80 42.83 -26.33 -18.94
N GLY A 81 42.92 -27.00 -17.79
CA GLY A 81 44.18 -27.41 -17.16
C GLY A 81 44.54 -26.80 -15.80
N GLY A 82 43.70 -25.94 -15.20
CA GLY A 82 43.99 -25.34 -13.88
C GLY A 82 43.21 -25.98 -12.71
N LYS A 83 43.84 -26.11 -11.53
CA LYS A 83 43.11 -26.39 -10.27
C LYS A 83 42.22 -25.17 -9.93
N PRO A 84 40.94 -25.34 -9.58
CA PRO A 84 40.09 -24.22 -9.21
C PRO A 84 40.65 -23.54 -7.95
N LEU A 85 41.03 -22.27 -8.06
CA LEU A 85 41.42 -21.46 -6.92
C LEU A 85 40.16 -21.12 -6.11
N PRO A 86 40.15 -21.33 -4.78
CA PRO A 86 39.06 -20.84 -3.95
C PRO A 86 39.09 -19.32 -3.96
N ILE A 87 38.02 -18.69 -4.46
CA ILE A 87 37.83 -17.25 -4.38
C ILE A 87 37.75 -16.88 -2.88
N PRO A 88 38.65 -16.03 -2.35
CA PRO A 88 38.54 -15.55 -0.97
C PRO A 88 37.37 -14.55 -0.92
N GLY A 89 36.20 -15.05 -0.53
CA GLY A 89 34.99 -14.23 -0.42
C GLY A 89 33.72 -15.04 -0.14
N ASN A 90 33.66 -16.29 -0.59
CA ASN A 90 32.53 -17.17 -0.31
C ASN A 90 32.90 -18.10 0.85
N LYS A 91 32.63 -17.65 2.08
CA LYS A 91 32.64 -18.51 3.27
C LYS A 91 31.53 -19.56 3.14
N SER A 92 31.81 -20.68 2.46
CA SER A 92 30.97 -21.88 2.57
C SER A 92 31.45 -22.73 3.74
N ILE A 93 30.66 -22.68 4.82
CA ILE A 93 30.09 -23.86 5.48
C ILE A 93 31.11 -24.94 5.86
N VAL A 94 31.77 -24.83 7.01
CA VAL A 94 31.97 -25.94 7.96
C VAL A 94 32.18 -25.34 9.35
N ALA A 95 31.10 -25.15 10.11
CA ALA A 95 31.17 -25.05 11.57
C ALA A 95 29.82 -25.49 12.14
N THR A 96 29.80 -26.73 12.59
CA THR A 96 28.77 -27.32 13.44
C THR A 96 28.66 -26.52 14.74
N THR A 97 27.67 -25.63 14.83
CA THR A 97 27.11 -25.19 16.11
C THR A 97 25.60 -25.06 15.93
N GLN A 98 24.86 -25.99 16.52
CA GLN A 98 23.41 -25.94 16.72
C GLN A 98 23.07 -24.70 17.56
N ASN A 99 22.84 -23.56 16.91
CA ASN A 99 22.27 -22.37 17.52
C ASN A 99 20.92 -22.10 16.86
N ASN A 100 19.86 -22.61 17.48
CA ASN A 100 18.46 -22.30 17.13
C ASN A 100 18.11 -20.86 17.54
N LYS A 101 18.74 -19.88 16.88
CA LYS A 101 18.36 -18.48 16.91
C LYS A 101 17.88 -18.10 15.52
N GLY A 102 16.56 -18.16 15.36
CA GLY A 102 15.82 -17.65 14.21
C GLY A 102 16.20 -18.28 12.88
N LYS A 103 15.41 -19.25 12.41
CA LYS A 103 15.38 -19.60 10.99
C LYS A 103 15.14 -18.30 10.21
N GLY A 104 16.18 -17.75 9.58
CA GLY A 104 16.00 -16.72 8.58
C GLY A 104 15.06 -17.30 7.55
N LYS A 105 13.87 -16.68 7.40
CA LYS A 105 12.98 -16.98 6.28
C LYS A 105 13.84 -17.12 5.03
N GLU A 106 13.68 -18.21 4.27
CA GLU A 106 14.08 -18.20 2.86
C GLU A 106 13.62 -16.86 2.28
N ARG A 107 14.45 -16.20 1.49
CA ARG A 107 14.19 -14.84 1.02
C ARG A 107 13.04 -14.89 0.00
N ASP A 108 11.82 -15.04 0.48
CA ASP A 108 10.61 -14.96 -0.32
C ASP A 108 10.66 -13.63 -1.05
N ASP A 109 10.53 -13.67 -2.38
CA ASP A 109 10.49 -12.45 -3.17
C ASP A 109 9.27 -11.65 -2.68
N PRO A 110 9.44 -10.38 -2.25
CA PRO A 110 8.33 -9.61 -1.69
C PRO A 110 7.29 -9.20 -2.73
N LEU A 111 7.50 -9.58 -3.99
CA LEU A 111 6.51 -9.44 -5.04
C LEU A 111 5.49 -10.58 -5.05
N ASP A 112 5.76 -11.72 -4.39
CA ASP A 112 4.87 -12.88 -4.37
C ASP A 112 3.63 -12.63 -3.50
N GLU A 113 3.79 -11.92 -2.38
CA GLU A 113 2.71 -11.57 -1.45
C GLU A 113 2.14 -10.15 -1.71
N LEU A 114 2.31 -9.61 -2.91
CA LEU A 114 1.91 -8.24 -3.21
C LEU A 114 0.39 -8.07 -3.15
N ARG A 115 -0.09 -7.41 -2.08
CA ARG A 115 -1.48 -6.94 -1.96
C ARG A 115 -1.59 -5.51 -2.45
N LEU A 116 -2.54 -5.25 -3.34
CA LEU A 116 -2.77 -3.91 -3.89
C LEU A 116 -4.07 -3.31 -3.38
N GLU A 117 -4.06 -1.98 -3.28
CA GLU A 117 -5.24 -1.13 -3.11
C GLU A 117 -6.31 -1.67 -2.16
N THR A 118 -7.41 -2.17 -2.72
CA THR A 118 -8.61 -2.57 -1.99
C THR A 118 -8.32 -3.74 -1.07
N GLU A 119 -7.55 -4.73 -1.51
CA GLU A 119 -7.21 -5.90 -0.70
C GLU A 119 -6.29 -5.51 0.47
N ALA A 120 -5.25 -4.71 0.19
CA ALA A 120 -4.32 -4.26 1.21
C ALA A 120 -5.02 -3.37 2.26
N ARG A 121 -5.91 -2.47 1.83
CA ARG A 121 -6.72 -1.64 2.73
C ARG A 121 -7.70 -2.49 3.54
N ARG A 122 -8.40 -3.44 2.90
CA ARG A 122 -9.34 -4.35 3.57
C ARG A 122 -8.65 -5.19 4.64
N GLY A 123 -7.45 -5.71 4.35
CA GLY A 123 -6.63 -6.45 5.32
C GLY A 123 -6.32 -5.62 6.56
N MET A 124 -5.77 -4.41 6.39
CA MET A 124 -5.52 -3.51 7.53
C MET A 124 -6.79 -3.14 8.30
N GLN A 125 -7.89 -2.88 7.61
CA GLN A 125 -9.17 -2.56 8.24
C GLN A 125 -9.70 -3.74 9.05
N ALA A 126 -9.60 -4.96 8.51
CA ALA A 126 -9.98 -6.19 9.20
C ALA A 126 -9.13 -6.39 10.47
N ASP A 127 -7.82 -6.17 10.39
CA ASP A 127 -6.92 -6.27 11.55
C ASP A 127 -7.29 -5.25 12.65
N ILE A 128 -7.54 -3.98 12.27
CA ILE A 128 -7.95 -2.94 13.22
C ILE A 128 -9.34 -3.24 13.80
N ALA A 129 -10.28 -3.69 12.96
CA ALA A 129 -11.62 -4.07 13.39
C ALA A 129 -11.57 -5.25 14.38
N HIS A 130 -10.74 -6.25 14.10
CA HIS A 130 -10.50 -7.37 15.00
C HIS A 130 -9.94 -6.90 16.35
N LEU A 131 -8.92 -6.03 16.36
CA LEU A 131 -8.36 -5.47 17.60
C LEU A 131 -9.42 -4.71 18.43
N ARG A 132 -10.33 -3.99 17.76
CA ARG A 132 -11.45 -3.28 18.40
C ARG A 132 -12.49 -4.25 18.96
N MET A 133 -12.89 -5.26 18.18
CA MET A 133 -13.87 -6.28 18.55
C MET A 133 -13.43 -7.07 19.78
N VAL A 134 -12.16 -7.50 19.82
CA VAL A 134 -11.60 -8.24 20.97
C VAL A 134 -11.50 -7.35 22.23
N GLY A 135 -11.52 -6.02 22.09
CA GLY A 135 -11.47 -5.10 23.24
C GLY A 135 -10.06 -4.92 23.84
N THR A 136 -9.01 -5.28 23.08
CA THR A 136 -7.60 -5.07 23.50
C THR A 136 -7.30 -3.59 23.75
N TYR A 137 -6.27 -3.29 24.56
CA TYR A 137 -5.83 -1.90 24.78
C TYR A 137 -5.58 -1.15 23.47
N ARG A 138 -4.90 -1.79 22.51
CA ARG A 138 -4.65 -1.22 21.18
C ARG A 138 -5.96 -0.94 20.44
N GLY A 139 -6.93 -1.85 20.49
CA GLY A 139 -8.27 -1.67 19.94
C GLY A 139 -8.99 -0.45 20.50
N LYS A 140 -9.01 -0.29 21.82
CA LYS A 140 -9.61 0.88 22.49
C LYS A 140 -8.94 2.18 22.06
N ARG A 141 -7.60 2.19 21.91
CA ARG A 141 -6.85 3.37 21.42
C ARG A 141 -7.18 3.69 19.97
N HIS A 142 -7.27 2.69 19.10
CA HIS A 142 -7.71 2.85 17.71
C HIS A 142 -9.14 3.39 17.62
N ALA A 143 -10.07 2.89 18.43
CA ALA A 143 -11.46 3.36 18.46
C ALA A 143 -11.56 4.84 18.89
N ALA A 144 -10.74 5.24 19.86
CA ALA A 144 -10.70 6.62 20.36
C ALA A 144 -9.78 7.57 19.56
N GLY A 145 -9.07 7.07 18.53
CA GLY A 145 -8.13 7.85 17.72
C GLY A 145 -6.84 8.28 18.44
N TYR A 146 -6.51 7.67 19.58
CA TYR A 146 -5.31 8.00 20.36
C TYR A 146 -4.06 7.27 19.86
N PRO A 147 -2.83 7.74 20.19
CA PRO A 147 -1.60 7.03 19.85
C PRO A 147 -1.58 5.60 20.40
N VAL A 148 -1.02 4.63 19.67
CA VAL A 148 -1.13 3.20 20.03
C VAL A 148 0.13 2.65 20.70
N ARG A 149 1.31 3.22 20.41
CA ARG A 149 2.62 2.72 20.84
C ARG A 149 3.12 3.36 22.16
N GLY A 150 2.23 3.68 23.10
CA GLY A 150 2.62 4.25 24.40
C GLY A 150 3.05 5.73 24.38
N GLN A 151 2.84 6.43 23.26
CA GLN A 151 3.14 7.87 23.18
C GLN A 151 2.22 8.69 24.10
N ARG A 152 2.73 9.82 24.64
CA ARG A 152 2.00 10.73 25.53
C ARG A 152 0.76 11.30 24.85
N THR A 153 -0.39 11.23 25.51
CA THR A 153 -1.68 11.73 25.01
C THR A 153 -1.90 13.21 25.29
N GLN A 154 -1.27 13.77 26.33
CA GLN A 154 -1.44 15.18 26.68
C GLN A 154 -1.06 16.12 25.53
N THR A 155 0.08 15.87 24.87
CA THR A 155 0.58 16.71 23.77
C THR A 155 0.12 16.20 22.39
N ASN A 156 0.14 14.89 22.16
CA ASN A 156 0.02 14.33 20.81
C ASN A 156 -1.40 13.85 20.43
N ALA A 157 -2.36 13.90 21.36
CA ALA A 157 -3.70 13.36 21.10
C ALA A 157 -4.42 14.05 19.94
N SER A 158 -4.30 15.36 19.79
CA SER A 158 -5.01 16.11 18.74
C SER A 158 -4.56 15.67 17.34
N THR A 159 -3.24 15.64 17.11
CA THR A 159 -2.61 15.15 15.87
C THR A 159 -3.00 13.70 15.59
N ALA A 160 -2.94 12.84 16.61
CA ALA A 160 -3.34 11.44 16.47
C ALA A 160 -4.81 11.31 16.05
N LYS A 161 -5.74 12.03 16.68
CA LYS A 161 -7.17 11.99 16.30
C LYS A 161 -7.41 12.47 14.86
N LYS A 162 -6.63 13.45 14.40
CA LYS A 162 -6.72 13.94 13.02
C LYS A 162 -6.28 12.87 12.01
N HIS A 163 -5.17 12.17 12.28
CA HIS A 163 -4.53 11.28 11.31
C HIS A 163 -4.88 9.78 11.46
N ASN A 164 -5.34 9.35 12.64
CA ASN A 164 -5.76 7.98 12.94
C ASN A 164 -7.24 7.77 12.66
N ARG A 165 -7.64 8.03 11.41
CA ARG A 165 -8.98 7.67 10.91
C ARG A 165 -8.86 6.37 10.11
N VAL A 166 -9.78 5.44 10.33
CA VAL A 166 -9.80 4.12 9.65
C VAL A 166 -9.96 4.32 8.14
N GLU A 167 -10.92 5.16 7.75
CA GLU A 167 -11.01 5.71 6.41
C GLU A 167 -10.13 6.96 6.36
N ARG A 168 -8.84 6.78 6.07
CA ARG A 168 -8.06 7.91 5.55
C ARG A 168 -8.72 8.27 4.24
N ARG A 169 -9.42 9.41 4.19
CA ARG A 169 -9.94 9.98 2.93
C ARG A 169 -8.85 9.80 1.89
N GLY A 170 -9.07 8.92 0.93
CA GLY A 170 -8.09 8.69 -0.12
C GLY A 170 -7.77 10.05 -0.72
N PHE A 171 -6.49 10.34 -0.94
CA PHE A 171 -6.12 11.41 -1.85
C PHE A 171 -6.47 10.94 -3.27
N ALA A 172 -7.75 10.76 -3.56
CA ALA A 172 -8.22 10.71 -4.92
C ALA A 172 -8.07 12.14 -5.45
N THR A 173 -7.22 12.33 -6.45
CA THR A 173 -7.08 13.60 -7.19
C THR A 173 -8.29 13.90 -8.07
N TYR A 174 -9.29 13.02 -8.07
CA TYR A 174 -10.62 13.33 -8.54
C TYR A 174 -11.58 13.07 -7.39
N SER A 175 -12.13 14.14 -6.82
CA SER A 175 -13.39 14.02 -6.11
C SER A 175 -14.41 13.48 -7.12
N ILE A 176 -14.74 12.18 -7.05
CA ILE A 176 -16.11 11.79 -7.37
C ILE A 176 -16.93 12.40 -6.24
N ARG A 177 -17.25 13.68 -6.38
CA ARG A 177 -18.41 14.23 -5.71
C ARG A 177 -19.55 13.50 -6.41
N GLN A 178 -20.00 12.38 -5.85
CA GLN A 178 -21.32 11.86 -6.19
C GLN A 178 -22.24 13.03 -5.91
N SER A 179 -22.68 13.71 -6.97
CA SER A 179 -23.79 14.63 -6.92
C SER A 179 -25.02 13.77 -6.65
N PHE A 180 -25.17 13.30 -5.41
CA PHE A 180 -26.50 13.17 -4.88
C PHE A 180 -27.02 14.60 -4.92
N GLY A 181 -27.94 14.83 -5.86
CA GLY A 181 -28.63 16.10 -5.99
C GLY A 181 -29.02 16.56 -4.61
N ILE A 182 -28.82 17.85 -4.37
CA ILE A 182 -29.27 18.50 -3.16
C ILE A 182 -30.79 18.35 -3.18
N THR A 183 -31.31 17.29 -2.57
CA THR A 183 -32.70 17.27 -2.15
C THR A 183 -32.74 18.27 -1.02
N GLU A 184 -33.05 19.51 -1.37
CA GLU A 184 -33.50 20.56 -0.47
C GLU A 184 -34.40 19.91 0.58
N ILE A 185 -33.90 19.80 1.81
CA ILE A 185 -34.78 19.51 2.94
C ILE A 185 -35.63 20.78 3.07
N PRO A 186 -36.97 20.71 2.89
CA PRO A 186 -37.79 21.89 3.03
C PRO A 186 -37.65 22.40 4.46
N HIS A 187 -37.07 23.59 4.60
CA HIS A 187 -37.01 24.27 5.88
C HIS A 187 -38.41 24.80 6.19
N PRO A 188 -38.95 24.57 7.41
CA PRO A 188 -40.24 25.14 7.77
C PRO A 188 -40.17 26.67 7.70
N PRO A 189 -41.19 27.36 7.17
CA PRO A 189 -41.17 28.81 7.03
C PRO A 189 -41.06 29.47 8.41
N SER A 190 -39.97 30.20 8.62
CA SER A 190 -39.73 31.01 9.82
C SER A 190 -40.60 32.26 9.79
N ARG A 191 -41.90 32.15 10.07
CA ARG A 191 -42.79 33.31 10.15
C ARG A 191 -44.09 33.08 10.95
N ILE A 192 -43.97 32.76 12.24
CA ILE A 192 -45.08 32.97 13.19
C ILE A 192 -44.50 33.31 14.57
N LEU A 193 -43.93 34.51 14.75
CA LEU A 193 -43.75 35.13 16.08
C LEU A 193 -43.61 36.65 15.89
N ASN A 194 -44.67 37.30 15.42
CA ASN A 194 -44.91 38.74 15.56
C ASN A 194 -46.36 38.97 15.13
N GLU A 195 -47.29 38.76 16.08
CA GLU A 195 -48.65 39.33 16.13
C GLU A 195 -49.48 38.50 17.13
N ILE A 196 -49.18 38.65 18.43
CA ILE A 196 -50.18 38.43 19.47
C ILE A 196 -50.17 39.71 20.32
N PRO A 197 -51.22 40.54 20.27
CA PRO A 197 -51.29 41.73 21.11
C PRO A 197 -51.38 41.31 22.59
N LEU A 198 -50.49 41.84 23.42
CA LEU A 198 -50.44 41.67 24.88
C LEU A 198 -51.57 42.44 25.60
N SER A 199 -52.81 42.28 25.15
CA SER A 199 -53.97 42.94 25.77
C SER A 199 -55.14 41.98 25.92
N ARG A 200 -54.95 40.86 26.64
CA ARG A 200 -56.08 40.10 27.22
C ARG A 200 -55.65 39.12 28.31
N PHE A 201 -55.12 39.64 29.41
CA PHE A 201 -55.19 38.97 30.71
C PHE A 201 -55.26 40.05 31.80
N VAL A 202 -56.49 40.53 32.03
CA VAL A 202 -57.01 40.94 33.34
C VAL A 202 -58.10 39.93 33.67
#